data_AF-A0A0D3RKF7-F1
#
_entry.id   AF-A0A0D3RKF7-F1
#
_cell.length_a   1.000
_cell.length_b   1.000
_cell.length_c   1.000
_cell.angle_alpha   90.00
_cell.angle_beta   90.00
_cell.angle_gamma   90.00
#
_symmetry.space_group_name_H-M   'P 1'
#
loop_
_entity.id
_entity.type
_entity.pdbx_description
1 polymer ?
#
loop_
_entity_poly.entity_id
_entity_poly.type
_entity_poly.pdbx_seq_one_letter_code
_entity_poly.pdbx_strand_id
1 'polypeptide(L)' 'MPEVNDENCKPENIAKIEDKGVQQAFSSLCLRRGGDFKPSPKREW' A
#
# COMPACT_ATOMS: atom_id res chain seq x y z
N MET A 1 -0.13 10.61 -8.09
CA MET A 1 0.16 9.59 -7.05
C MET A 1 1.66 9.32 -7.09
N PRO A 2 2.35 9.24 -5.93
CA PRO A 2 3.80 9.01 -5.88
C PRO A 2 4.21 7.62 -6.40
N GLU A 3 5.50 7.43 -6.65
CA GLU A 3 6.07 6.10 -6.93
C GLU A 3 6.11 5.25 -5.66
N VAL A 4 5.80 3.95 -5.77
CA VAL A 4 5.79 3.02 -4.63
C VAL A 4 7.21 2.51 -4.37
N ASN A 5 7.95 3.16 -3.47
CA ASN A 5 9.32 2.81 -3.08
C ASN A 5 9.56 2.99 -1.57
N ASP A 6 10.76 2.66 -1.06
CA ASP A 6 11.00 2.58 0.40
C ASP A 6 10.87 3.94 1.07
N GLU A 7 11.31 4.98 0.38
CA GLU A 7 11.21 6.35 0.85
C GLU A 7 9.76 6.83 0.89
N ASN A 8 9.02 6.65 -0.20
CA ASN A 8 7.64 7.13 -0.30
C ASN A 8 6.67 6.31 0.56
N CYS A 9 6.97 5.04 0.83
CA CYS A 9 6.18 4.18 1.70
C CYS A 9 6.40 4.44 3.20
N LYS A 10 7.28 5.38 3.58
CA LYS A 10 7.39 5.82 4.97
C LYS A 10 6.10 6.53 5.42
N PRO A 11 5.60 6.28 6.65
CA PRO A 11 4.36 6.88 7.15
C PRO A 11 4.34 8.41 7.04
N GLU A 12 5.48 9.05 7.30
CA GLU A 12 5.68 10.51 7.20
C GLU A 12 5.49 11.07 5.77
N ASN A 13 5.79 10.28 4.73
CA ASN A 13 5.63 10.70 3.33
C ASN A 13 4.23 10.39 2.80
N ILE A 14 3.62 9.28 3.25
CA ILE A 14 2.22 8.98 2.99
C ILE A 14 1.30 10.04 3.63
N ALA A 15 1.64 10.51 4.84
CA ALA A 15 0.87 11.53 5.56
C ALA A 15 0.79 12.88 4.83
N LYS A 16 1.78 13.20 3.97
CA LYS A 16 1.84 14.43 3.18
C LYS A 16 0.86 14.43 1.99
N ILE A 17 0.23 13.30 1.67
CA ILE A 17 -0.77 13.21 0.60
C ILE A 17 -2.08 13.85 1.10
N GLU A 18 -2.44 15.00 0.53
CA GLU A 18 -3.64 15.76 0.92
C GLU A 18 -4.94 15.06 0.53
N ASP A 19 -4.98 14.49 -0.68
CA ASP A 19 -6.14 13.74 -1.15
C ASP A 19 -6.27 12.41 -0.42
N LYS A 20 -7.36 12.25 0.34
CA LYS A 20 -7.58 11.06 1.18
C LYS A 20 -7.79 9.78 0.38
N GLY A 21 -8.39 9.86 -0.80
CA GLY A 21 -8.56 8.71 -1.69
C GLY A 21 -7.22 8.21 -2.22
N VAL A 22 -6.38 9.13 -2.67
CA VAL A 22 -5.02 8.84 -3.12
C VAL A 22 -4.15 8.35 -1.96
N GLN A 23 -4.28 8.92 -0.77
CA GLN A 23 -3.56 8.49 0.43
C GLN A 23 -3.87 7.03 0.78
N GLN A 24 -5.16 6.64 0.81
CA GLN A 24 -5.56 5.26 1.06
C GLN A 24 -5.09 4.31 -0.03
N ALA A 25 -5.28 4.67 -1.30
CA ALA A 25 -4.86 3.83 -2.42
C ALA A 25 -3.35 3.60 -2.39
N PHE A 26 -2.57 4.66 -2.20
CA PHE A 26 -1.12 4.60 -2.12
C PHE A 26 -0.64 3.79 -0.89
N SER A 27 -1.27 3.97 0.27
CA SER A 27 -0.98 3.16 1.48
C SER A 27 -1.21 1.67 1.23
N SER A 28 -2.29 1.31 0.52
CA SER A 28 -2.59 -0.08 0.18
C SER A 28 -1.52 -0.68 -0.76
N LEU A 29 -1.02 0.10 -1.72
CA LEU A 29 0.07 -0.33 -2.61
C LEU A 29 1.37 -0.57 -1.84
N CYS A 30 1.73 0.33 -0.91
CA CYS A 30 2.89 0.17 -0.05
C CYS A 30 2.81 -1.10 0.82
N LEU A 31 1.64 -1.41 1.38
CA LEU A 31 1.43 -2.63 2.16
C LEU A 31 1.65 -3.91 1.33
N ARG A 32 1.26 -3.89 0.06
CA ARG A 32 1.38 -5.04 -0.85
C ARG A 32 2.78 -5.21 -1.44
N ARG A 33 3.63 -4.17 -1.41
CA ARG A 33 5.00 -4.21 -1.94
C ARG A 33 5.87 -5.26 -1.24
N GLY A 34 5.64 -5.50 0.04
CA GLY A 34 6.43 -6.43 0.85
C GLY A 34 6.44 -7.88 0.36
N GLY A 35 5.62 -8.26 -0.62
CA GLY A 35 5.62 -9.62 -1.19
C GLY A 35 5.10 -10.71 -0.23
N ASP A 36 4.97 -10.42 1.06
CA ASP A 36 4.37 -11.26 2.10
C ASP A 36 2.86 -11.44 1.97
N PHE A 37 2.27 -11.06 0.84
CA PHE A 37 0.89 -11.40 0.53
C PHE A 37 0.76 -12.91 0.39
N LYS A 38 0.29 -13.55 1.47
CA LYS A 38 -0.09 -14.96 1.46
C LYS A 38 -1.58 -15.05 1.14
N PRO A 39 -1.96 -15.40 -0.10
CA PRO A 39 -3.35 -15.64 -0.42
C PRO A 39 -3.88 -16.75 0.49
N SER A 40 -5.12 -16.60 0.96
CA SER A 40 -5.79 -17.71 1.65
C SER A 40 -5.88 -18.92 0.71
N PRO A 41 -5.84 -20.15 1.24
CA PRO A 41 -6.12 -21.34 0.46
C PRO A 41 -7.44 -21.19 -0.30
N LYS A 42 -7.51 -21.64 -1.55
CA LYS A 42 -8.77 -21.66 -2.29
C LYS A 42 -9.79 -22.48 -1.50
N ARG A 43 -10.96 -21.89 -1.26
CA ARG A 43 -12.07 -22.58 -0.62
C ARG A 43 -12.72 -23.49 -1.66
N GLU A 44 -12.62 -24.80 -1.48
CA GLU A 44 -13.42 -25.76 -2.24
C GLU A 44 -14.77 -25.89 -1.52
N TRP A 45 -15.85 -25.76 -2.29
CA TRP A 45 -17.25 -25.83 -1.83
C TRP A 45 -17.79 -27.23 -2.01
#